data_AF-A0A6P6S8C1-F1
#
_entry.id   AF-A0A6P6S8C1-F1
#
_cell.length_a   1.000
_cell.length_b   1.000
_cell.length_c   1.000
_cell.angle_alpha   90.00
_cell.angle_beta   90.00
_cell.angle_gamma   90.00
#
_symmetry.space_group_name_H-M   'P 1'
#
loop_
_entity.id
_entity.type
_entity.pdbx_description
1 polymer ?
#
loop_
_entity_poly.entity_id
_entity_poly.type
_entity_poly.pdbx_seq_one_letter_code
_entity_poly.pdbx_strand_id
1 'polypeptide(L)'
;MDSEFEVVEERLKTFLGQLQTEFGILDRIVYKNKNQHRRCSYFQYLLKVRRDLRLLQSAKLEEILNSCFMVIHGKRPKQKLQLLESLKRRRCDGGKYNFLERLLGAVRLLSKQL
;
A
#
# COMPACT_ATOMS: atom_id res chain seq x y z
N MET A 1 6.14 -19.02 -17.53
CA MET A 1 6.38 -17.56 -17.48
C MET A 1 5.05 -16.82 -17.31
N ASP A 2 4.21 -16.67 -18.33
CA ASP A 2 2.94 -15.90 -18.20
C ASP A 2 1.97 -16.46 -17.14
N SER A 3 1.85 -17.79 -17.05
CA SER A 3 1.00 -18.46 -16.05
C SER A 3 1.47 -18.24 -14.61
N GLU A 4 2.77 -18.07 -14.37
CA GLU A 4 3.32 -17.83 -13.03
C GLU A 4 3.07 -16.38 -12.59
N PHE A 5 3.12 -15.44 -13.51
CA PHE A 5 2.81 -14.03 -13.24
C PHE A 5 1.33 -13.83 -12.91
N GLU A 6 0.42 -14.50 -13.61
CA GLU A 6 -1.02 -14.45 -13.31
C GLU A 6 -1.33 -15.00 -11.91
N VAL A 7 -0.72 -16.13 -11.53
CA VAL A 7 -0.87 -16.72 -10.20
C VAL A 7 -0.36 -15.77 -9.10
N VAL A 8 0.79 -15.11 -9.33
CA VAL A 8 1.34 -14.14 -8.37
C VAL A 8 0.45 -12.90 -8.26
N GLU A 9 -0.08 -12.40 -9.37
CA GLU A 9 -1.02 -11.27 -9.38
C GLU A 9 -2.29 -11.57 -8.59
N GLU A 10 -2.90 -12.74 -8.81
CA GLU A 10 -4.12 -13.15 -8.10
C GLU A 10 -3.85 -13.32 -6.59
N ARG A 11 -2.71 -13.91 -6.22
CA ARG A 11 -2.28 -14.02 -4.82
C ARG A 11 -2.10 -12.64 -4.18
N LEU A 12 -1.45 -11.70 -4.87
CA LEU A 12 -1.26 -10.33 -4.36
C LEU A 12 -2.58 -9.60 -4.16
N LYS A 13 -3.54 -9.74 -5.08
CA LYS A 13 -4.90 -9.20 -4.91
C LYS A 13 -5.61 -9.81 -3.71
N THR A 14 -5.48 -11.13 -3.53
CA THR A 14 -6.05 -11.83 -2.37
C THR A 14 -5.46 -11.33 -1.06
N PHE A 15 -4.13 -11.21 -0.97
CA PHE A 15 -3.47 -10.67 0.22
C PHE A 15 -3.84 -9.22 0.51
N LEU A 16 -4.03 -8.40 -0.52
CA LEU A 16 -4.50 -7.03 -0.34
C LEU A 16 -5.92 -7.00 0.25
N GLY A 17 -6.82 -7.86 -0.23
CA GLY A 17 -8.16 -8.01 0.33
C GLY A 17 -8.14 -8.47 1.79
N GLN A 18 -7.33 -9.49 2.10
CA GLN A 18 -7.14 -9.96 3.47
C GLN A 18 -6.61 -8.85 4.39
N LEU A 19 -5.60 -8.09 3.94
CA LEU A 19 -5.04 -6.97 4.70
C LEU A 19 -6.10 -5.90 5.01
N GLN A 20 -7.00 -5.61 4.07
CA GLN A 20 -8.11 -4.68 4.29
C GLN A 20 -9.11 -5.21 5.33
N THR A 21 -9.43 -6.51 5.27
CA THR A 21 -10.30 -7.16 6.28
C THR A 21 -9.68 -7.11 7.66
N GLU A 22 -8.41 -7.49 7.80
CA GLU A 22 -7.67 -7.47 9.07
C GLU A 22 -7.58 -6.05 9.64
N PHE A 23 -7.35 -5.04 8.79
CA PHE A 23 -7.37 -3.66 9.23
C PHE A 23 -8.74 -3.24 9.79
N GLY A 24 -9.83 -3.67 9.15
CA GLY A 24 -11.18 -3.45 9.65
C GLY A 24 -11.44 -4.12 11.00
N ILE A 25 -10.91 -5.33 11.21
CA ILE A 25 -10.97 -6.06 12.48
C ILE A 25 -10.20 -5.29 13.56
N LEU A 26 -8.97 -4.87 13.28
CA LEU A 26 -8.15 -4.08 14.20
C LEU A 26 -8.85 -2.78 14.61
N ASP A 27 -9.46 -2.06 13.65
CA ASP A 27 -10.18 -0.83 13.93
C ASP A 27 -11.37 -1.05 14.88
N ARG A 28 -12.09 -2.17 14.73
CA ARG A 28 -13.16 -2.58 15.64
C ARG A 28 -12.64 -2.94 17.03
N ILE A 29 -11.52 -3.68 17.12
CA ILE A 29 -10.86 -4.02 18.39
C ILE A 29 -10.43 -2.76 19.13
N VAL A 30 -9.74 -1.85 18.44
CA VAL A 30 -9.27 -0.59 19.02
C VAL A 30 -10.45 0.27 19.46
N TYR A 31 -11.52 0.34 18.66
CA TYR A 31 -12.71 1.11 19.00
C TYR A 31 -13.37 0.58 20.29
N LYS A 32 -13.62 -0.73 20.36
CA LYS A 32 -14.26 -1.37 21.54
C LYS A 32 -13.43 -1.23 22.82
N ASN A 33 -12.11 -1.34 22.71
CA ASN A 33 -11.21 -1.40 23.88
C ASN A 33 -10.64 -0.03 24.30
N LYS A 34 -10.96 1.05 23.58
CA LYS A 34 -10.35 2.39 23.76
C LYS A 34 -10.46 2.94 25.17
N ASN A 35 -11.59 2.76 25.83
CA ASN A 35 -11.86 3.38 27.13
C ASN A 35 -11.36 2.53 28.31
N GLN A 36 -11.34 1.21 28.16
CA GLN A 36 -10.90 0.26 29.19
C GLN A 36 -9.36 0.16 29.26
N HIS A 37 -8.70 0.14 28.10
CA HIS A 37 -7.27 -0.18 28.02
C HIS A 37 -6.40 1.00 27.61
N ARG A 38 -6.91 2.24 27.69
CA ARG A 38 -6.22 3.45 27.21
C ARG A 38 -4.78 3.59 27.71
N ARG A 39 -4.49 3.18 28.96
CA ARG A 39 -3.16 3.32 29.59
C ARG A 39 -2.33 2.03 29.54
N CYS A 40 -2.85 0.93 29.00
CA CYS A 40 -2.12 -0.32 28.91
C CYS A 40 -1.05 -0.27 27.82
N SER A 41 0.14 -0.78 28.10
CA SER A 41 1.27 -0.81 27.17
C SER A 41 0.93 -1.54 25.86
N TYR A 42 0.33 -2.72 25.94
CA TYR A 42 -0.08 -3.48 24.75
C TYR A 42 -1.08 -2.69 23.87
N PHE A 43 -1.98 -1.92 24.49
CA PHE A 43 -2.96 -1.12 23.76
C PHE A 43 -2.31 0.07 23.05
N GLN A 44 -1.26 0.65 23.64
CA GLN A 44 -0.43 1.66 22.97
C GLN A 44 0.28 1.09 21.74
N TYR A 45 0.76 -0.17 21.80
CA TYR A 45 1.28 -0.86 20.63
C TYR A 45 0.21 -1.08 19.56
N LEU A 46 -1.02 -1.49 19.93
CA LEU A 46 -2.12 -1.61 18.96
C LEU A 46 -2.45 -0.27 18.28
N LEU A 47 -2.40 0.84 19.03
CA LEU A 47 -2.57 2.18 18.45
C LEU A 47 -1.45 2.56 17.50
N LYS A 48 -0.20 2.14 17.79
CA LYS A 48 0.93 2.33 16.88
C LYS A 48 0.71 1.57 15.56
N VAL A 49 0.43 0.27 15.65
CA VAL A 49 0.13 -0.58 14.47
C VAL A 49 -1.02 0.02 13.65
N ARG A 50 -2.08 0.49 14.30
CA ARG A 50 -3.19 1.17 13.62
C ARG A 50 -2.75 2.41 12.82
N ARG A 51 -1.88 3.24 13.39
CA ARG A 51 -1.36 4.44 12.70
C ARG A 51 -0.53 4.04 11.49
N ASP A 52 0.31 3.03 11.64
CA ASP A 52 1.19 2.55 10.57
C ASP A 52 0.39 1.94 9.42
N LEU A 53 -0.67 1.17 9.72
CA LEU A 53 -1.58 0.65 8.71
C LEU A 53 -2.39 1.74 8.00
N ARG A 54 -2.77 2.83 8.69
CA ARG A 54 -3.41 4.00 8.04
C ARG A 54 -2.47 4.72 7.08
N LEU A 55 -1.20 4.83 7.43
CA LEU A 55 -0.18 5.38 6.53
C LEU A 55 -0.02 4.49 5.30
N LEU A 56 -0.01 3.17 5.50
CA LEU A 56 0.05 2.20 4.41
C LEU A 56 -1.18 2.27 3.50
N GLN A 57 -2.37 2.43 4.06
CA GLN A 57 -3.62 2.63 3.30
C GLN A 57 -3.58 3.92 2.48
N SER A 58 -3.02 5.00 3.05
CA SER A 58 -2.87 6.30 2.37
C SER A 58 -1.91 6.24 1.19
N ALA A 59 -0.98 5.28 1.16
CA ALA A 59 -0.10 5.05 0.01
C ALA A 59 -0.86 4.47 -1.20
N LYS A 60 -2.08 3.94 -0.99
CA LYS A 60 -2.94 3.25 -1.97
C LYS A 60 -2.19 2.17 -2.74
N LEU A 61 -1.77 1.13 -2.02
CA LEU A 61 -1.07 -0.05 -2.54
C LEU A 61 -1.76 -0.67 -3.76
N GLU A 62 -3.09 -0.66 -3.82
CA GLU A 62 -3.87 -1.19 -4.95
C GLU A 62 -3.51 -0.50 -6.27
N GLU A 63 -3.49 0.83 -6.28
CA GLU A 63 -3.11 1.62 -7.46
C GLU A 63 -1.67 1.32 -7.88
N ILE A 64 -0.80 1.10 -6.89
CA ILE A 64 0.62 0.80 -7.12
C ILE A 64 0.77 -0.57 -7.78
N LEU A 65 0.12 -1.60 -7.23
CA LEU A 65 0.16 -2.96 -7.74
C LEU A 65 -0.46 -3.06 -9.14
N ASN A 66 -1.62 -2.43 -9.35
CA ASN A 66 -2.25 -2.39 -10.68
C ASN A 66 -1.33 -1.76 -11.72
N SER A 67 -0.65 -0.66 -11.38
CA SER A 67 0.33 -0.03 -12.28
C SER A 67 1.53 -0.94 -12.56
N CYS A 68 2.02 -1.70 -11.57
CA CYS A 68 3.07 -2.70 -11.77
C CYS A 68 2.62 -3.81 -12.73
N PHE A 69 1.42 -4.36 -12.54
CA PHE A 69 0.87 -5.42 -13.40
C PHE A 69 0.72 -4.93 -14.84
N MET A 70 0.26 -3.69 -15.06
CA MET A 70 0.18 -3.12 -16.40
C MET A 70 1.54 -3.00 -17.10
N VAL A 71 2.62 -2.73 -16.35
CA VAL A 71 3.98 -2.68 -16.90
C VAL A 71 4.52 -4.08 -17.21
N ILE A 72 4.25 -5.07 -16.34
CA ILE A 72 4.70 -6.45 -16.46
C ILE A 72 4.01 -7.16 -17.63
N HIS A 73 2.70 -7.04 -17.76
CA HIS A 73 1.90 -7.66 -18.83
C HIS A 73 2.12 -7.10 -20.24
N GLY A 74 3.02 -6.13 -20.41
CA GLY A 74 3.44 -5.68 -21.74
C GLY A 74 2.38 -4.96 -22.59
N LYS A 75 1.14 -4.78 -22.10
CA LYS A 75 0.10 -3.99 -22.79
C LYS A 75 0.62 -2.55 -23.02
N ARG A 76 1.04 -2.23 -24.25
CA ARG A 76 1.57 -0.91 -24.72
C ARG A 76 0.96 -0.57 -26.09
N PRO A 77 0.91 0.70 -26.60
CA PRO A 77 1.54 1.94 -26.12
C PRO A 77 0.61 3.19 -26.24
N LYS A 78 0.06 3.69 -25.13
CA LYS A 78 -0.31 5.13 -24.94
C LYS A 78 -0.02 5.58 -23.51
N GLN A 79 -0.35 4.72 -22.55
CA GLN A 79 -0.06 4.93 -21.12
C GLN A 79 1.43 4.83 -20.76
N LYS A 80 2.25 4.14 -21.55
CA LYS A 80 3.70 4.08 -21.29
C LYS A 80 4.35 5.47 -21.38
N LEU A 81 3.84 6.37 -22.23
CA LEU A 81 4.30 7.77 -22.32
C LEU A 81 3.87 8.57 -21.09
N GLN A 82 2.62 8.44 -20.63
CA GLN A 82 2.15 9.09 -19.40
C GLN A 82 2.79 8.51 -18.12
N LEU A 83 3.02 7.20 -18.06
CA LEU A 83 3.65 6.53 -16.93
C LEU A 83 5.15 6.85 -16.94
N LEU A 84 5.82 6.83 -18.09
CA LEU A 84 7.19 7.36 -18.20
C LEU A 84 7.24 8.87 -17.95
N GLU A 85 6.28 9.68 -18.37
CA GLU A 85 6.24 11.13 -18.09
C GLU A 85 6.03 11.38 -16.59
N SER A 86 5.15 10.64 -15.93
CA SER A 86 4.96 10.72 -14.48
C SER A 86 6.13 10.15 -13.68
N LEU A 87 6.91 9.22 -14.25
CA LEU A 87 8.18 8.76 -13.70
C LEU A 87 9.35 9.73 -13.98
N LYS A 88 9.33 10.42 -15.13
CA LYS A 88 10.40 11.29 -15.64
C LYS A 88 10.23 12.76 -15.20
N ARG A 89 9.07 13.14 -14.64
CA ARG A 89 8.85 14.43 -13.96
C ARG A 89 9.75 14.54 -12.73
N ARG A 90 11.00 14.88 -13.01
CA ARG A 90 12.05 15.25 -12.08
C ARG A 90 11.54 16.49 -11.33
N ARG A 91 11.25 16.34 -10.04
CA ARG A 91 10.82 17.38 -9.09
C ARG A 91 9.70 18.29 -9.62
N CYS A 92 8.45 17.90 -9.46
CA CYS A 92 7.36 18.89 -9.55
C CYS A 92 7.26 19.64 -8.22
N ASP A 93 7.47 20.95 -8.26
CA ASP A 93 7.16 21.98 -7.25
C ASP A 93 5.65 22.06 -6.90
N GLY A 94 4.97 20.93 -6.76
CA GLY A 94 3.52 20.88 -6.67
C GLY A 94 2.98 19.57 -6.13
N GLY A 95 3.33 19.24 -4.88
CA GLY A 95 2.54 18.43 -3.93
C GLY A 95 2.14 16.98 -4.27
N LYS A 96 2.36 16.48 -5.50
CA LYS A 96 1.98 15.12 -5.92
C LYS A 96 3.23 14.25 -6.07
N TYR A 97 3.36 13.25 -5.20
CA TYR A 97 4.44 12.25 -5.24
C TYR A 97 4.38 11.40 -6.51
N ASN A 98 5.52 11.17 -7.14
CA ASN A 98 5.63 10.31 -8.31
C ASN A 98 5.36 8.84 -7.95
N PHE A 99 4.97 8.01 -8.93
CA PHE A 99 4.72 6.58 -8.72
C PHE A 99 5.87 5.87 -8.00
N LEU A 100 7.11 6.16 -8.42
CA LEU A 100 8.31 5.55 -7.86
C LEU A 100 8.57 6.01 -6.42
N GLU A 101 8.22 7.26 -6.09
CA GLU A 101 8.30 7.79 -4.72
C GLU A 101 7.23 7.19 -3.82
N ARG A 102 6.01 6.97 -4.34
CA ARG A 102 4.93 6.27 -3.63
C ARG A 102 5.27 4.81 -3.39
N LEU A 103 5.82 4.11 -4.38
CA LEU A 103 6.30 2.74 -4.26
C LEU A 103 7.45 2.65 -3.25
N LEU A 104 8.45 3.53 -3.37
CA LEU A 104 9.56 3.60 -2.42
C LEU A 104 9.08 3.91 -1.00
N GLY A 105 8.10 4.80 -0.86
CA GLY A 105 7.45 5.12 0.41
C GLY A 105 6.75 3.91 1.02
N ALA A 106 5.96 3.18 0.23
CA ALA A 106 5.29 1.96 0.67
C ALA A 106 6.29 0.87 1.09
N VAL A 107 7.35 0.65 0.30
CA VAL A 107 8.42 -0.31 0.63
C VAL A 107 9.15 0.09 1.91
N ARG A 108 9.46 1.38 2.10
CA ARG A 108 10.08 1.87 3.36
C ARG A 108 9.17 1.72 4.56
N LEU A 109 7.86 1.93 4.39
CA LEU A 109 6.89 1.69 5.45
C LEU A 109 6.87 0.21 5.83
N LEU A 110 6.80 -0.69 4.85
CA LEU A 110 6.82 -2.14 5.11
C LEU A 110 8.16 -2.60 5.72
N SER A 111 9.29 -2.09 5.24
CA SER A 111 10.63 -2.46 5.71
C SER A 111 10.95 -1.95 7.13
N LYS A 112 10.26 -0.92 7.63
CA LYS A 112 10.43 -0.44 9.01
C LYS A 112 9.49 -1.14 10.00
N GLN A 113 8.53 -1.92 9.48
CA GLN A 113 7.51 -2.62 10.26
C GLN A 113 7.80 -4.13 10.38
N LEU A 114 8.63 -4.68 9.49
CA LEU A 114 9.34 -5.95 9.68
C LEU A 114 10.65 -5.72 10.43
#